data_AF-A0A7V2MW11-F1
#
_entry.id   AF-A0A7V2MW11-F1
#
_cell.length_a   1.000
_cell.length_b   1.000
_cell.length_c   1.000
_cell.angle_alpha   90.00
_cell.angle_beta   90.00
_cell.angle_gamma   90.00
#
_symmetry.space_group_name_H-M   'P 1'
#
loop_
_entity.id
_entity.type
_entity.pdbx_description
1 polymer ?
#
loop_
_entity_poly.entity_id
_entity_poly.type
_entity_poly.pdbx_seq_one_letter_code
_entity_poly.pdbx_strand_id
1 'polypeptide(L)'
;MLTRLMIALVIALALALGLALATGAGPSPATPPRPLPVALAAARELLLLPDGRVEITEGGVRRVFRWDGERWLEMESLPGTEDRTSPPSTRDRRP
;
A
#
# COMPACT_ATOMS: atom_id res chain seq x y z
N MET A 1 40.13 12.80 32.39
CA MET A 1 38.83 13.32 31.91
C MET A 1 38.64 13.13 30.40
N LEU A 2 39.66 13.42 29.57
CA LEU A 2 39.59 13.31 28.12
C LEU A 2 39.17 11.92 27.58
N THR A 3 39.64 10.84 28.21
CA THR A 3 39.35 9.45 27.78
C THR A 3 37.89 9.06 27.95
N ARG A 4 37.23 9.54 29.02
CA ARG A 4 35.80 9.27 29.27
C ARG A 4 34.91 10.02 28.28
N LEU A 5 35.33 11.23 27.90
CA LEU A 5 34.66 12.05 26.88
C LEU A 5 34.75 11.38 25.50
N MET A 6 35.91 10.83 25.15
CA MET A 6 36.12 10.13 23.88
C MET A 6 35.25 8.86 23.77
N ILE A 7 35.12 8.08 24.85
CA ILE A 7 34.27 6.89 24.87
C ILE A 7 32.80 7.26 24.66
N ALA A 8 32.31 8.30 25.35
CA ALA A 8 30.93 8.78 25.17
C ALA A 8 30.67 9.25 23.73
N LEU A 9 31.64 9.91 23.10
CA LEU A 9 31.54 10.37 21.71
C LEU A 9 31.43 9.21 20.73
N VAL A 10 32.25 8.16 20.90
CA VAL A 10 32.23 6.97 20.05
C VAL A 10 30.91 6.22 20.18
N ILE A 11 30.37 6.09 21.39
CA ILE A 11 29.07 5.44 21.64
C ILE A 11 27.94 6.25 21.00
N ALA A 12 27.94 7.57 21.15
CA ALA A 12 26.94 8.44 20.53
C ALA A 12 26.99 8.36 19.00
N LEU A 13 28.19 8.31 18.41
CA LEU A 13 28.36 8.17 16.97
C LEU A 13 27.87 6.81 16.46
N ALA A 14 28.17 5.72 17.18
CA ALA A 14 27.72 4.37 16.82
C ALA A 14 26.19 4.24 16.93
N LEU A 15 25.58 4.85 17.96
CA LEU A 15 24.13 4.88 18.12
C LEU A 15 23.45 5.70 17.02
N ALA A 16 23.99 6.87 16.69
CA ALA A 16 23.47 7.70 15.60
C ALA A 16 23.57 6.98 14.24
N LEU A 17 24.68 6.27 13.99
CA LEU A 17 24.87 5.50 12.77
C LEU A 17 23.93 4.29 12.69
N GLY A 18 23.78 3.55 13.80
CA GLY A 18 22.83 2.44 13.90
C GLY A 18 21.38 2.90 13.70
N LEU A 19 21.02 4.07 14.26
CA LEU A 19 19.69 4.65 14.09
C LEU A 19 19.44 5.11 12.64
N ALA A 20 20.43 5.76 12.01
CA ALA A 20 20.33 6.19 10.62
C ALA A 20 20.13 5.01 9.66
N LEU A 21 20.87 3.91 9.87
CA LEU A 21 20.71 2.68 9.10
C LEU A 21 19.37 1.98 9.37
N ALA A 22 18.89 2.00 10.61
CA ALA A 22 17.57 1.44 10.97
C ALA A 22 16.40 2.26 10.41
N THR A 23 16.56 3.57 10.19
CA THR A 23 15.51 4.44 9.65
C THR A 23 15.39 4.45 8.13
N GLY A 24 16.25 3.74 7.39
CA GLY A 24 16.03 3.46 5.96
C GLY A 24 15.74 4.68 5.08
N ALA A 25 16.22 5.87 5.43
CA ALA A 25 16.03 7.08 4.64
C ALA A 25 17.08 7.13 3.52
N GLY A 26 17.05 6.15 2.62
CA GLY A 26 17.75 6.27 1.34
C GLY A 26 17.17 7.43 0.53
N PRO A 27 17.96 8.11 -0.32
CA PRO A 27 17.40 9.04 -1.29
C PRO A 27 16.40 8.29 -2.15
N SER A 28 15.11 8.61 -2.02
CA SER A 28 14.03 8.02 -2.80
C SER A 28 14.33 8.23 -4.29
N PRO A 29 14.71 7.20 -5.07
CA PRO A 29 14.79 7.35 -6.50
C PRO A 29 13.39 7.72 -6.99
N ALA A 30 13.32 8.74 -7.86
CA ALA A 30 12.12 9.36 -8.40
C ALA A 30 10.86 8.51 -8.21
N THR A 31 10.00 8.91 -7.28
CA THR A 31 8.72 8.26 -7.02
C THR A 31 7.93 8.22 -8.32
N PRO A 32 7.71 7.06 -8.98
CA PRO A 32 6.62 6.95 -9.94
C PRO A 32 5.34 7.38 -9.20
N PRO A 33 4.34 7.99 -9.87
CA PRO A 33 3.17 8.59 -9.22
C PRO A 33 2.67 7.62 -8.16
N ARG A 34 2.85 8.00 -6.89
CA ARG A 34 2.40 7.19 -5.75
C ARG A 34 0.92 6.93 -6.05
N PRO A 35 0.49 5.67 -6.28
CA PRO A 35 -0.92 5.37 -6.28
C PRO A 35 -1.41 5.92 -4.95
N LEU A 36 -2.28 6.93 -4.99
CA LEU A 36 -2.76 7.60 -3.80
C LEU A 36 -3.10 6.50 -2.80
N PRO A 37 -2.60 6.53 -1.55
CA PRO A 37 -3.05 5.59 -0.56
C PRO A 37 -4.56 5.81 -0.51
N VAL A 38 -5.31 4.90 -1.13
CA VAL A 38 -6.74 4.78 -0.95
C VAL A 38 -6.88 4.80 0.55
N ALA A 39 -7.47 5.88 1.07
CA ALA A 39 -7.66 5.99 2.50
C ALA A 39 -8.40 4.71 2.86
N LEU A 40 -7.81 3.85 3.71
CA LEU A 40 -8.41 2.56 4.05
C LEU A 40 -9.89 2.72 4.48
N ALA A 41 -10.22 3.90 4.99
CA ALA A 41 -11.57 4.37 5.33
C ALA A 41 -12.59 4.38 4.17
N ALA A 42 -12.16 4.48 2.91
CA ALA A 42 -13.00 4.45 1.72
C ALA A 42 -13.15 3.05 1.12
N ALA A 43 -12.32 2.08 1.56
CA ALA A 43 -12.47 0.69 1.15
C ALA A 43 -13.80 0.14 1.67
N ARG A 44 -14.64 -0.38 0.78
CA ARG A 44 -15.87 -1.08 1.17
C ARG A 44 -15.54 -2.45 1.75
N GLU A 45 -14.51 -3.08 1.21
CA GLU A 45 -14.12 -4.43 1.58
C GLU A 45 -12.59 -4.57 1.47
N LEU A 46 -12.00 -5.23 2.46
CA LEU A 46 -10.58 -5.56 2.51
C LEU A 46 -10.46 -7.04 2.88
N LEU A 47 -9.87 -7.83 2.00
CA LEU A 47 -9.71 -9.27 2.17
C LEU A 47 -8.23 -9.66 2.12
N LEU A 48 -7.77 -10.37 3.14
CA LEU A 48 -6.46 -11.02 3.13
C LEU A 48 -6.59 -12.39 2.47
N LEU A 49 -5.88 -12.59 1.36
CA LEU A 49 -5.86 -13.85 0.64
C LEU A 49 -4.89 -14.85 1.31
N PRO A 50 -5.12 -16.16 1.16
CA PRO A 50 -4.25 -17.21 1.74
C PRO A 50 -2.80 -17.15 1.25
N ASP A 51 -2.56 -16.56 0.09
CA ASP A 51 -1.23 -16.39 -0.52
C ASP A 51 -0.51 -15.12 -0.07
N GLY A 52 -1.06 -14.40 0.92
CA GLY A 52 -0.48 -13.18 1.47
C GLY A 52 -0.75 -11.93 0.64
N ARG A 53 -1.59 -12.01 -0.39
CA ARG A 53 -2.09 -10.83 -1.13
C ARG A 53 -3.22 -10.16 -0.37
N VAL A 54 -3.43 -8.87 -0.64
CA VAL A 54 -4.54 -8.09 -0.09
C VAL A 54 -5.41 -7.63 -1.24
N GLU A 55 -6.69 -7.92 -1.16
CA GLU A 55 -7.69 -7.40 -2.08
C GLU A 55 -8.46 -6.25 -1.44
N ILE A 56 -8.66 -5.18 -2.21
CA ILE A 56 -9.38 -3.99 -1.81
C ILE A 56 -10.44 -3.70 -2.86
N THR A 57 -11.69 -3.57 -2.41
CA THR A 57 -12.81 -3.18 -3.26
C THR A 57 -13.27 -1.76 -2.89
N GLU A 58 -13.20 -0.85 -3.85
CA GLU A 58 -13.60 0.55 -3.71
C GLU A 58 -14.31 1.02 -4.98
N GLY A 59 -15.44 1.73 -4.85
CA GLY A 59 -16.09 2.38 -6.00
C GLY A 59 -16.48 1.43 -7.14
N GLY A 60 -16.70 0.15 -6.86
CA GLY A 60 -16.97 -0.85 -7.88
C GLY A 60 -15.72 -1.24 -8.69
N VAL A 61 -14.52 -1.10 -8.12
CA VAL A 61 -13.25 -1.58 -8.68
C VAL A 61 -12.59 -2.49 -7.64
N ARG A 62 -12.19 -3.68 -8.07
CA ARG A 62 -11.44 -4.66 -7.28
C ARG A 62 -9.97 -4.55 -7.61
N ARG A 63 -9.13 -4.30 -6.61
CA ARG A 63 -7.67 -4.23 -6.75
C ARG A 63 -6.99 -5.25 -5.87
N VAL A 64 -5.94 -5.90 -6.36
CA VAL A 64 -5.16 -6.89 -5.62
C VAL A 64 -3.74 -6.40 -5.47
N PHE A 65 -3.22 -6.42 -4.25
CA PHE A 65 -1.90 -5.95 -3.88
C PHE A 65 -1.05 -7.06 -3.26
N ARG A 66 0.26 -6.99 -3.46
CA ARG A 66 1.25 -7.84 -2.77
C ARG A 66 2.35 -6.98 -2.16
N TRP A 67 2.78 -7.32 -0.95
CA TRP A 67 3.94 -6.70 -0.33
C TRP A 67 5.24 -7.34 -0.86
N ASP A 68 6.23 -6.53 -1.26
CA ASP A 68 7.54 -7.01 -1.74
C ASP A 68 8.69 -6.86 -0.73
N GLY A 69 8.41 -6.32 0.47
CA GLY A 69 9.41 -6.00 1.49
C GLY A 69 9.65 -4.50 1.67
N GLU A 70 9.40 -3.72 0.63
CA GLU A 70 9.67 -2.26 0.58
C GLU A 70 8.41 -1.45 0.21
N ARG A 71 7.56 -2.00 -0.66
CA ARG A 71 6.34 -1.34 -1.17
C ARG A 71 5.21 -2.34 -1.44
N TRP A 72 3.99 -1.81 -1.43
CA TRP A 72 2.83 -2.51 -1.98
C TRP A 72 2.84 -2.41 -3.50
N LEU A 73 2.75 -3.55 -4.17
CA LEU A 73 2.66 -3.66 -5.62
C LEU A 73 1.22 -4.02 -6.00
N GLU A 74 0.59 -3.20 -6.85
CA GLU A 74 -0.68 -3.56 -7.47
C GLU A 74 -0.42 -4.64 -8.52
N MET A 75 -1.05 -5.79 -8.33
CA MET A 75 -0.94 -6.96 -9.20
C MET A 75 -2.08 -7.00 -10.22
N GLU A 76 -3.28 -6.61 -9.79
CA GLU A 76 -4.50 -6.68 -10.60
C GLU A 76 -5.40 -5.47 -10.31
N SER A 77 -6.03 -4.95 -11.35
CA SER A 77 -7.06 -3.93 -11.29
C SER A 77 -8.21 -4.37 -12.18
N LEU A 78 -9.34 -4.71 -11.57
CA LEU A 78 -10.50 -5.25 -12.28
C LEU A 78 -11.70 -4.35 -12.00
N PRO A 79 -12.53 -4.04 -13.01
CA PRO A 79 -13.84 -3.50 -12.73
C PRO A 79 -14.57 -4.50 -11.84
N GLY A 80 -14.99 -4.04 -10.67
CA GLY A 80 -15.87 -4.78 -9.79
C GLY A 80 -17.08 -5.20 -10.59
N THR A 81 -17.50 -6.45 -10.41
CA THR A 81 -18.64 -7.00 -11.11
C THR A 81 -19.89 -6.28 -10.62
N GLU A 82 -20.18 -5.12 -11.19
CA GLU A 82 -21.48 -4.50 -11.06
C GLU A 82 -22.45 -5.47 -11.72
N ASP A 83 -23.28 -6.04 -10.87
CA ASP A 83 -24.21 -7.11 -11.15
C ASP A 83 -24.92 -6.83 -12.48
N ARG A 84 -24.61 -7.63 -13.51
CA ARG A 84 -25.25 -7.61 -14.84
C ARG A 84 -26.64 -8.22 -14.75
N THR A 85 -27.40 -7.82 -13.73
CA THR A 85 -28.75 -8.26 -13.43
C THR A 85 -29.66 -7.04 -13.33
N SER A 86 -29.52 -6.10 -14.27
CA SER A 86 -30.70 -5.37 -14.71
C SER A 86 -31.43 -6.27 -15.69
N PRO A 87 -32.61 -6.83 -15.35
CA PRO A 87 -33.43 -7.53 -16.33
C PRO A 87 -33.71 -6.59 -17.51
N PRO A 88 -33.80 -7.10 -18.76
CA PRO A 88 -34.14 -6.25 -19.89
C PRO A 88 -35.46 -5.55 -19.56
N SER A 89 -35.40 -4.22 -19.44
CA SER A 89 -36.56 -3.38 -19.21
C SER A 89 -37.51 -3.63 -20.37
N THR A 90 -38.50 -4.49 -20.13
CA THR A 90 -39.54 -4.84 -21.10
C THR A 90 -40.51 -3.68 -21.10
N ARG A 91 -40.10 -2.55 -21.66
CA ARG A 91 -40.93 -1.37 -21.88
C ARG A 91 -40.67 -0.87 -23.29
N ASP A 92 -41.16 -1.64 -24.25
CA ASP A 92 -41.90 -1.09 -25.40
C ASP A 92 -42.37 -2.24 -26.29
N ARG A 93 -43.37 -2.98 -25.79
CA ARG A 93 -44.39 -3.57 -26.66
C ARG A 93 -45.66 -2.80 -26.39
N ARG A 94 -45.96 -1.82 -27.25
CA ARG A 94 -47.35 -1.53 -27.58
C ARG A 94 -47.49 -1.23 -29.08
N PRO A 95 -48.62 -1.67 -29.67
CA PRO A 95 -48.85 -1.77 -31.11
C PRO A 95 -49.06 -0.42 -31.78
#